data_AF-A3HSI7-F1
#
_entry.id   AF-A3HSI7-F1
#
_cell.length_a   1.000
_cell.length_b   1.000
_cell.length_c   1.000
_cell.angle_alpha   90.00
_cell.angle_beta   90.00
_cell.angle_gamma   90.00
#
_symmetry.space_group_name_H-M   'P 1'
#
loop_
_entity.id
_entity.type
_entity.pdbx_description
1 polymer ?
#
loop_
_entity_poly.entity_id
_entity_poly.type
_entity_poly.pdbx_seq_one_letter_code
_entity_poly.pdbx_strand_id
1 'polypeptide(L)'
;MNNILLLILLFSLNTVFLSKEGIEISRDQYSATIAIPLGGNAYQTAGSVKEKIGNSGIESWSDHQSEFSIYIKSAEEKQVLLSLELLEQEGNAEILIDFDGASTINLEKGQSGNVPVKEIKLLAGYNQITLKAISKEAADYAKIKNLIFSYEGELSLNYVKDNIDNRFYWGRRGPSVHLTYTLPENQNFKWFYNEVSVPVGQDPIGSYFMANGFGEGYFGIQVNSETERRILFSVWSPFKTDNPNEIPEEEKIKLLKKGEDVYTGEFGNEGSGGQSFLKYPWKAGQTYRFLNSVEPDGNGNTIYTAYFYDPEVGNWILIASFLRPKTDTWYKSPHSFLENFVPQSGNIQRMGEYQNQWAADEFGNWVELTEAKFTGDDIARRGYRMDYAGGSGLGKFYLKNGGFFNVNTPINSIHNRPSQGTAPSIDWDKLP
;
A
#
# COMPACT_ATOMS: atom_id res chain seq x y z
N MET A 1 -1.23 -86.25 50.70
CA MET A 1 0.10 -85.94 50.11
C MET A 1 -0.13 -85.46 48.69
N ASN A 2 0.19 -84.19 48.43
CA ASN A 2 0.65 -83.52 47.19
C ASN A 2 0.01 -83.90 45.84
N ASN A 3 -0.30 -83.01 44.91
CA ASN A 3 -0.21 -81.55 44.75
C ASN A 3 -1.08 -81.25 43.52
N ILE A 4 -2.01 -80.29 43.62
CA ILE A 4 -2.73 -79.74 42.46
C ILE A 4 -1.89 -78.59 41.91
N LEU A 5 -1.38 -78.72 40.69
CA LEU A 5 -0.65 -77.67 39.99
C LEU A 5 -1.67 -76.71 39.35
N LEU A 6 -1.79 -75.51 39.92
CA LEU A 6 -2.58 -74.40 39.37
C LEU A 6 -1.71 -73.64 38.38
N LEU A 7 -2.02 -73.72 37.08
CA LEU A 7 -1.35 -72.95 36.02
C LEU A 7 -1.96 -71.54 36.00
N ILE A 8 -1.24 -70.54 36.51
CA ILE A 8 -1.62 -69.13 36.42
C ILE A 8 -1.05 -68.57 35.10
N LEU A 9 -1.94 -68.28 34.15
CA LEU A 9 -1.61 -67.53 32.94
C LEU A 9 -1.51 -66.04 33.29
N LEU A 10 -0.29 -65.52 33.39
CA LEU A 10 -0.02 -64.08 33.49
C LEU A 10 -0.15 -63.45 32.10
N PHE A 11 -1.28 -62.80 31.82
CA PHE A 11 -1.41 -61.87 30.70
C PHE A 11 -0.72 -60.56 31.08
N SER A 12 0.46 -60.31 30.51
CA SER A 12 1.10 -58.99 30.56
C SER A 12 0.33 -58.03 29.66
N LEU A 13 -0.45 -57.13 30.27
CA LEU A 13 -1.01 -55.97 29.60
C LEU A 13 0.15 -55.02 29.25
N ASN A 14 0.60 -55.03 27.99
CA ASN A 14 1.47 -53.98 27.47
C ASN A 14 0.61 -52.74 27.24
N THR A 15 0.53 -51.86 28.23
CA THR A 15 0.12 -50.48 28.04
C THR A 15 1.18 -49.78 27.20
N VAL A 16 0.92 -49.64 25.90
CA VAL A 16 1.65 -48.72 25.03
C VAL A 16 1.26 -47.31 25.48
N PHE A 17 2.09 -46.68 26.30
CA PHE A 17 2.06 -45.24 26.46
C PHE A 17 2.53 -44.63 25.14
N LEU A 18 1.60 -44.03 24.38
CA LEU A 18 2.00 -43.02 23.39
C LEU A 18 2.58 -41.84 24.17
N SER A 19 3.90 -41.75 24.22
CA SER A 19 4.58 -40.52 24.56
C SER A 19 4.24 -39.49 23.48
N LYS A 20 3.57 -38.40 23.87
CA LYS A 20 3.59 -37.14 23.11
C LYS A 20 5.07 -36.78 22.97
N GLU A 21 5.66 -37.01 21.80
CA GLU A 21 6.95 -36.41 21.44
C GLU A 21 6.72 -34.90 21.38
N GLY A 22 6.89 -34.23 22.53
CA GLY A 22 7.18 -32.82 22.55
C GLY A 22 8.54 -32.67 21.88
N ILE A 23 8.59 -31.94 20.76
CA ILE A 23 9.85 -31.62 20.11
C ILE A 23 10.64 -30.75 21.12
N GLU A 24 11.63 -31.34 21.79
CA GLU A 24 12.61 -30.60 22.59
C GLU A 24 13.51 -29.84 21.61
N ILE A 25 13.02 -28.70 21.14
CA ILE A 25 13.82 -27.78 20.32
C ILE A 25 14.75 -27.03 21.28
N SER A 26 15.98 -27.52 21.41
CA SER A 26 17.02 -26.83 22.17
C SER A 26 17.35 -25.50 21.50
N ARG A 27 17.26 -24.40 22.26
CA ARG A 27 17.66 -23.05 21.80
C ARG A 27 19.17 -22.93 21.56
N ASP A 28 19.97 -23.88 22.04
CA ASP A 28 21.43 -23.86 21.90
C ASP A 28 21.92 -24.15 20.46
N GLN A 29 21.01 -24.45 19.52
CA GLN A 29 21.31 -24.74 18.11
C GLN A 29 21.17 -23.53 17.16
N TYR A 30 20.79 -22.35 17.66
CA TYR A 30 20.65 -21.14 16.83
C TYR A 30 21.44 -19.97 17.39
N SER A 31 22.33 -19.41 16.57
CA SER A 31 23.20 -18.30 16.94
C SER A 31 22.51 -16.92 16.93
N ALA A 32 21.37 -16.77 16.24
CA ALA A 32 20.67 -15.50 16.12
C ALA A 32 19.14 -15.63 16.13
N THR A 33 18.47 -14.53 16.49
CA THR A 33 16.99 -14.41 16.41
C THR A 33 16.59 -13.08 15.78
N ILE A 34 15.50 -13.09 15.01
CA ILE A 34 14.85 -11.90 14.44
C ILE A 34 13.37 -11.91 14.81
N ALA A 35 12.88 -10.79 15.33
CA ALA A 35 11.46 -10.54 15.54
C ALA A 35 10.85 -9.79 14.33
N ILE A 36 9.71 -10.30 13.85
CA ILE A 36 8.90 -9.71 12.78
C ILE A 36 7.60 -9.22 13.40
N PRO A 37 7.42 -7.88 13.54
CA PRO A 37 6.23 -7.32 14.17
C PRO A 37 4.96 -7.56 13.36
N LEU A 38 3.97 -8.21 13.97
CA LEU A 38 2.69 -8.41 13.29
C LEU A 38 1.93 -7.09 13.07
N GLY A 39 2.19 -6.09 13.90
CA GLY A 39 1.56 -4.77 13.74
C GLY A 39 1.84 -4.10 12.39
N GLY A 40 3.02 -4.36 11.81
CA GLY A 40 3.43 -3.84 10.51
C GLY A 40 3.30 -4.83 9.34
N ASN A 41 3.17 -6.14 9.61
CA ASN A 41 3.34 -7.17 8.58
C ASN A 41 2.16 -8.15 8.45
N ALA A 42 1.18 -8.11 9.37
CA ALA A 42 -0.01 -8.95 9.30
C ALA A 42 -1.18 -8.26 8.57
N TYR A 43 -1.92 -9.05 7.80
CA TYR A 43 -3.12 -8.66 7.08
C TYR A 43 -4.21 -9.68 7.36
N GLN A 44 -5.41 -9.22 7.71
CA GLN A 44 -6.58 -10.07 7.69
C GLN A 44 -6.96 -10.32 6.23
N THR A 45 -6.91 -11.58 5.79
CA THR A 45 -7.09 -11.98 4.39
C THR A 45 -8.37 -12.78 4.13
N ALA A 46 -9.07 -13.20 5.19
CA ALA A 46 -10.41 -13.75 5.13
C ALA A 46 -11.23 -13.34 6.36
N GLY A 47 -12.53 -13.62 6.32
CA GLY A 47 -13.50 -13.25 7.35
C GLY A 47 -14.12 -11.87 7.12
N SER A 48 -15.32 -11.66 7.68
CA SER A 48 -16.08 -10.41 7.54
C SER A 48 -15.99 -9.51 8.78
N VAL A 49 -15.65 -10.09 9.93
CA VAL A 49 -15.44 -9.34 11.17
C VAL A 49 -14.08 -8.66 11.12
N LYS A 50 -14.03 -7.34 11.32
CA LYS A 50 -12.78 -6.58 11.33
C LYS A 50 -12.02 -6.84 12.63
N GLU A 51 -10.99 -7.68 12.56
CA GLU A 51 -10.13 -7.99 13.69
C GLU A 51 -9.14 -6.84 13.97
N LYS A 52 -8.73 -6.71 15.23
CA LYS A 52 -7.82 -5.66 15.66
C LYS A 52 -6.37 -6.08 15.46
N ILE A 53 -5.73 -5.50 14.44
CA ILE A 53 -4.27 -5.52 14.30
C ILE A 53 -3.75 -4.14 14.73
N GLY A 54 -3.14 -4.07 15.90
CA GLY A 54 -2.60 -2.86 16.50
C GLY A 54 -1.07 -2.85 16.57
N ASN A 55 -0.52 -1.93 17.36
CA ASN A 55 0.93 -1.79 17.52
C ASN A 55 1.56 -3.04 18.17
N SER A 56 0.78 -3.81 18.93
CA SER A 56 1.23 -5.06 19.55
C SER A 56 0.86 -6.30 18.75
N GLY A 57 0.57 -6.17 17.45
CA GLY A 57 0.27 -7.30 16.59
C GLY A 57 -1.23 -7.58 16.47
N ILE A 58 -1.60 -8.87 16.41
CA ILE A 58 -2.99 -9.31 16.44
C ILE A 58 -3.46 -9.23 17.89
N GLU A 59 -4.31 -8.25 18.19
CA GLU A 59 -4.78 -7.93 19.55
C GLU A 59 -6.18 -8.48 19.82
N SER A 60 -6.96 -8.76 18.77
CA SER A 60 -8.20 -9.53 18.81
C SER A 60 -8.27 -10.50 17.64
N TRP A 61 -8.89 -11.65 17.88
CA TRP A 61 -9.22 -12.63 16.87
C TRP A 61 -10.47 -13.40 17.31
N SER A 62 -11.63 -12.85 16.98
CA SER A 62 -12.91 -13.32 17.51
C SER A 62 -13.69 -14.23 16.54
N ASP A 63 -13.50 -14.08 15.24
CA ASP A 63 -14.24 -14.86 14.24
C ASP A 63 -13.44 -16.06 13.73
N HIS A 64 -14.08 -17.23 13.64
CA HIS A 64 -13.48 -18.46 13.12
C HIS A 64 -13.16 -18.36 11.63
N GLN A 65 -13.84 -17.47 10.89
CA GLN A 65 -13.60 -17.24 9.46
C GLN A 65 -12.42 -16.30 9.22
N SER A 66 -11.95 -15.59 10.25
CA SER A 66 -10.82 -14.69 10.14
C SER A 66 -9.54 -15.49 9.89
N GLU A 67 -8.85 -15.19 8.79
CA GLU A 67 -7.51 -15.67 8.49
C GLU A 67 -6.55 -14.49 8.43
N PHE A 68 -5.31 -14.70 8.90
CA PHE A 68 -4.26 -13.70 8.81
C PHE A 68 -3.10 -14.18 7.95
N SER A 69 -2.63 -13.34 7.04
CA SER A 69 -1.42 -13.55 6.27
C SER A 69 -0.33 -12.59 6.71
N ILE A 70 0.87 -13.11 6.92
CA ILE A 70 2.07 -12.37 7.29
C ILE A 70 3.08 -12.52 6.15
N TYR A 71 3.61 -11.40 5.66
CA TYR A 71 4.49 -11.38 4.50
C TYR A 71 5.88 -10.88 4.86
N ILE A 72 6.90 -11.65 4.48
CA ILE A 72 8.32 -11.32 4.68
C ILE A 72 9.08 -11.68 3.42
N LYS A 73 9.92 -10.77 2.91
CA LYS A 73 10.81 -11.10 1.78
C LYS A 73 12.16 -11.57 2.30
N SER A 74 12.61 -12.74 1.84
CA SER A 74 13.97 -13.23 2.07
C SER A 74 14.83 -13.01 0.83
N ALA A 75 16.09 -12.65 1.02
CA ALA A 75 17.05 -12.55 -0.09
C ALA A 75 17.47 -13.93 -0.63
N GLU A 76 17.39 -14.95 0.22
CA GLU A 76 17.92 -16.29 -0.02
C GLU A 76 17.01 -17.38 0.54
N GLU A 77 17.27 -18.62 0.14
CA GLU A 77 16.66 -19.77 0.80
C GLU A 77 17.35 -20.02 2.15
N LYS A 78 16.57 -20.21 3.22
CA LYS A 78 17.14 -20.38 4.57
C LYS A 78 16.28 -21.27 5.45
N GLN A 79 16.91 -22.21 6.15
CA GLN A 79 16.25 -22.93 7.25
C GLN A 79 16.22 -22.07 8.51
N VAL A 80 15.03 -21.92 9.11
CA VAL A 80 14.83 -21.17 10.35
C VAL A 80 13.85 -21.93 11.26
N LEU A 81 13.98 -21.78 12.57
CA LEU A 81 12.94 -22.15 13.51
C LEU A 81 11.92 -21.01 13.60
N LEU A 82 10.67 -21.30 13.23
CA LEU A 82 9.54 -20.42 13.44
C LEU A 82 9.00 -20.58 14.87
N SER A 83 8.85 -19.46 15.57
CA SER A 83 8.14 -19.35 16.85
C SER A 83 7.14 -18.19 16.81
N LEU A 84 6.12 -18.23 17.68
CA LEU A 84 5.23 -17.10 17.94
C LEU A 84 5.63 -16.40 19.23
N GLU A 85 5.67 -15.07 19.25
CA GLU A 85 5.66 -14.31 20.50
C GLU A 85 4.21 -13.93 20.83
N LEU A 86 3.66 -14.55 21.86
CA LEU A 86 2.28 -14.38 22.29
C LEU A 86 2.13 -13.21 23.28
N LEU A 87 1.02 -12.49 23.14
CA LEU A 87 0.47 -11.72 24.27
C LEU A 87 -0.21 -12.69 25.25
N GLU A 88 -0.68 -12.22 26.41
CA GLU A 88 -1.38 -13.09 27.36
C GLU A 88 -2.72 -13.60 26.79
N GLN A 89 -2.89 -14.92 26.74
CA GLN A 89 -4.10 -15.57 26.23
C GLN A 89 -5.21 -15.63 27.30
N GLU A 90 -6.45 -15.39 26.90
CA GLU A 90 -7.59 -15.33 27.84
C GLU A 90 -8.22 -16.70 28.17
N GLY A 91 -8.01 -17.69 27.30
CA GLY A 91 -8.53 -19.05 27.42
C GLY A 91 -7.71 -20.02 26.60
N ASN A 92 -8.03 -21.32 26.71
CA ASN A 92 -7.40 -22.30 25.86
C ASN A 92 -7.92 -22.15 24.42
N ALA A 93 -7.05 -22.39 23.44
CA ALA A 93 -7.40 -22.31 22.03
C ALA A 93 -6.49 -23.21 21.18
N GLU A 94 -6.96 -23.51 19.98
CA GLU A 94 -6.17 -24.16 18.95
C GLU A 94 -6.16 -23.27 17.70
N ILE A 95 -4.97 -23.05 17.16
CA ILE A 95 -4.78 -22.34 15.89
C ILE A 95 -3.96 -23.19 14.92
N LEU A 96 -4.17 -22.97 13.64
CA LEU A 96 -3.39 -23.53 12.55
C LEU A 96 -2.42 -22.47 12.05
N ILE A 97 -1.16 -22.81 11.91
CA ILE A 97 -0.19 -22.02 11.16
C ILE A 97 0.24 -22.79 9.92
N ASP A 98 0.16 -22.15 8.76
CA ASP A 98 0.53 -22.75 7.48
C ASP A 98 1.70 -21.98 6.87
N PHE A 99 2.82 -22.70 6.78
CA PHE A 99 4.01 -22.32 6.04
C PHE A 99 4.80 -23.60 5.78
N ASP A 100 4.95 -23.98 4.51
CA ASP A 100 5.53 -25.28 4.16
C ASP A 100 4.82 -26.44 4.88
N GLY A 101 3.48 -26.46 4.76
CA GLY A 101 2.58 -27.38 5.44
C GLY A 101 1.99 -26.82 6.73
N ALA A 102 0.83 -27.35 7.12
CA ALA A 102 0.08 -26.88 8.27
C ALA A 102 0.56 -27.51 9.59
N SER A 103 0.59 -26.71 10.67
CA SER A 103 0.90 -27.15 12.02
C SER A 103 -0.12 -26.59 13.01
N THR A 104 -0.68 -27.44 13.85
CA THR A 104 -1.59 -27.03 14.93
C THR A 104 -0.81 -26.60 16.16
N ILE A 105 -1.17 -25.47 16.74
CA ILE A 105 -0.60 -24.93 17.98
C ILE A 105 -1.72 -24.91 19.02
N ASN A 106 -1.46 -25.53 20.17
CA ASN A 106 -2.33 -25.45 21.34
C ASN A 106 -1.86 -24.28 22.21
N LEU A 107 -2.80 -23.41 22.56
CA LEU A 107 -2.60 -22.25 23.41
C LEU A 107 -3.31 -22.46 24.74
N GLU A 108 -2.63 -22.14 25.84
CA GLU A 108 -3.18 -22.29 27.19
C GLU A 108 -3.60 -20.93 27.77
N LYS A 109 -4.64 -20.94 28.61
CA LYS A 109 -5.04 -19.74 29.36
C LYS A 109 -3.87 -19.18 30.17
N GLY A 110 -3.61 -17.88 30.04
CA GLY A 110 -2.51 -17.18 30.70
C GLY A 110 -1.14 -17.36 30.02
N GLN A 111 -1.05 -18.16 28.97
CA GLN A 111 0.20 -18.32 28.21
C GLN A 111 0.59 -17.00 27.55
N SER A 112 1.88 -16.67 27.61
CA SER A 112 2.49 -15.49 26.96
C SER A 112 3.96 -15.76 26.66
N GLY A 113 4.57 -14.93 25.81
CA GLY A 113 5.97 -15.08 25.42
C GLY A 113 6.17 -16.05 24.26
N ASN A 114 7.39 -16.57 24.11
CA ASN A 114 7.81 -17.30 22.91
C ASN A 114 7.36 -18.77 22.95
N VAL A 115 6.59 -19.18 21.94
CA VAL A 115 6.14 -20.55 21.69
C VAL A 115 6.76 -21.06 20.38
N PRO A 116 7.68 -22.05 20.44
CA PRO A 116 8.21 -22.69 19.24
C PRO A 116 7.10 -23.39 18.44
N VAL A 117 7.19 -23.33 17.11
CA VAL A 117 6.25 -23.98 16.20
C VAL A 117 6.92 -25.15 15.48
N LYS A 118 7.80 -24.85 14.53
CA LYS A 118 8.53 -25.83 13.72
C LYS A 118 9.69 -25.19 12.97
N GLU A 119 10.60 -26.02 12.48
CA GLU A 119 11.56 -25.60 11.44
C GLU A 119 10.84 -25.40 10.11
N ILE A 120 11.25 -24.38 9.37
CA ILE A 120 10.72 -24.03 8.07
C ILE A 120 11.84 -23.59 7.12
N LYS A 121 11.62 -23.81 5.82
CA LYS A 121 12.51 -23.31 4.76
C LYS A 121 11.94 -22.04 4.14
N LEU A 122 12.54 -20.89 4.43
CA LEU A 122 12.29 -19.67 3.69
C LEU A 122 12.76 -19.83 2.25
N LEU A 123 12.00 -19.29 1.29
CA LEU A 123 12.37 -19.19 -0.11
C LEU A 123 12.90 -17.80 -0.43
N ALA A 124 13.74 -17.69 -1.47
CA ALA A 124 14.10 -16.38 -2.02
C ALA A 124 12.85 -15.67 -2.55
N GLY A 125 12.64 -14.42 -2.16
CA GLY A 125 11.43 -13.67 -2.44
C GLY A 125 10.47 -13.56 -1.24
N TYR A 126 9.25 -13.09 -1.50
CA TYR A 126 8.19 -12.98 -0.51
C TYR A 126 7.66 -14.35 -0.11
N ASN A 127 7.67 -14.56 1.20
CA ASN A 127 7.15 -15.72 1.91
C ASN A 127 5.86 -15.29 2.62
N GLN A 128 4.79 -16.08 2.48
CA GLN A 128 3.52 -15.86 3.15
C GLN A 128 3.29 -16.94 4.21
N ILE A 129 3.15 -16.52 5.47
CA ILE A 129 2.74 -17.38 6.59
C ILE A 129 1.28 -17.09 6.90
N THR A 130 0.45 -18.13 6.99
CA THR A 130 -0.99 -17.97 7.23
C THR A 130 -1.38 -18.50 8.61
N LEU A 131 -2.27 -17.81 9.31
CA LEU A 131 -2.85 -18.21 10.59
C LEU A 131 -4.35 -18.42 10.42
N LYS A 132 -4.88 -19.55 10.90
CA LYS A 132 -6.31 -19.87 10.90
C LYS A 132 -6.78 -20.34 12.27
N ALA A 133 -8.04 -20.07 12.59
CA ALA A 133 -8.67 -20.50 13.82
C ALA A 133 -9.08 -21.98 13.74
N ILE A 134 -8.99 -22.72 14.84
CA ILE A 134 -9.55 -24.08 14.96
C ILE A 134 -10.60 -24.09 16.07
N SER A 135 -10.22 -23.77 17.31
CA SER A 135 -11.11 -23.78 18.47
C SER A 135 -10.67 -22.77 19.53
N LYS A 136 -11.60 -22.35 20.41
CA LYS A 136 -11.31 -21.47 21.56
C LYS A 136 -12.33 -21.68 22.68
N GLU A 137 -11.90 -21.39 23.91
CA GLU A 137 -12.75 -21.40 25.10
C GLU A 137 -13.10 -19.98 25.62
N ALA A 138 -12.48 -18.94 25.05
CA ALA A 138 -12.66 -17.55 25.44
C ALA A 138 -13.02 -16.65 24.23
N ALA A 139 -12.91 -15.32 24.40
CA ALA A 139 -13.29 -14.35 23.38
C ALA A 139 -12.41 -14.39 22.14
N ASP A 140 -11.09 -14.61 22.30
CA ASP A 140 -10.12 -14.60 21.20
C ASP A 140 -9.53 -16.00 20.95
N TYR A 141 -9.22 -16.30 19.68
CA TYR A 141 -8.48 -17.50 19.27
C TYR A 141 -6.99 -17.39 19.61
N ALA A 142 -6.40 -16.23 19.34
CA ALA A 142 -5.03 -15.93 19.76
C ALA A 142 -4.76 -14.42 19.76
N LYS A 143 -3.89 -13.99 20.67
CA LYS A 143 -3.26 -12.66 20.65
C LYS A 143 -1.76 -12.79 20.39
N ILE A 144 -1.28 -12.32 19.25
CA ILE A 144 0.07 -12.63 18.74
C ILE A 144 0.80 -11.35 18.38
N LYS A 145 1.97 -11.16 18.97
CA LYS A 145 2.78 -9.94 18.82
C LYS A 145 3.74 -9.99 17.66
N ASN A 146 4.57 -11.04 17.60
CA ASN A 146 5.62 -11.19 16.59
C ASN A 146 5.63 -12.63 16.05
N LEU A 147 6.13 -12.79 14.82
CA LEU A 147 6.83 -14.03 14.46
C LEU A 147 8.28 -13.89 14.89
N ILE A 148 8.86 -14.96 15.41
CA ILE A 148 10.28 -15.04 15.72
C ILE A 148 10.91 -16.09 14.83
N PHE A 149 11.97 -15.71 14.11
CA PHE A 149 12.84 -16.64 13.41
C PHE A 149 14.14 -16.79 14.18
N SER A 150 14.45 -18.02 14.61
CA SER A 150 15.79 -18.39 15.09
C SER A 150 16.54 -19.09 13.97
N TYR A 151 17.80 -18.73 13.75
CA TYR A 151 18.56 -19.20 12.59
C TYR A 151 20.08 -19.20 12.87
N GLU A 152 20.80 -19.88 11.98
CA GLU A 152 22.27 -19.97 12.00
C GLU A 152 22.90 -19.12 10.89
N GLY A 153 24.01 -18.44 11.19
CA GLY A 153 24.75 -17.61 10.21
C GLY A 153 24.03 -16.33 9.80
N GLU A 154 24.21 -15.89 8.56
CA GLU A 154 23.55 -14.67 8.03
C GLU A 154 22.14 -14.96 7.50
N LEU A 155 21.26 -13.97 7.61
CA LEU A 155 19.91 -13.98 7.05
C LEU A 155 19.49 -12.53 6.72
N SER A 156 19.17 -12.28 5.46
CA SER A 156 18.73 -10.96 4.98
C SER A 156 17.24 -10.94 4.66
N LEU A 157 16.47 -10.13 5.40
CA LEU A 157 15.03 -10.02 5.27
C LEU A 157 14.58 -8.55 5.04
N ASN A 158 13.56 -8.38 4.19
CA ASN A 158 12.81 -7.13 4.04
C ASN A 158 11.39 -7.32 4.58
N TYR A 159 11.06 -6.50 5.57
CA TYR A 159 9.76 -6.43 6.25
C TYR A 159 9.69 -5.07 6.99
N VAL A 160 8.51 -4.72 7.49
CA VAL A 160 8.32 -3.50 8.30
C VAL A 160 8.87 -3.75 9.70
N LYS A 161 10.00 -3.13 10.04
CA LYS A 161 10.81 -3.49 11.22
C LYS A 161 10.39 -2.83 12.54
N ASP A 162 9.83 -1.63 12.47
CA ASP A 162 9.50 -0.80 13.63
C ASP A 162 8.30 0.12 13.33
N ASN A 163 7.79 0.77 14.39
CA ASN A 163 6.71 1.74 14.30
C ASN A 163 7.15 3.18 14.61
N ILE A 164 8.43 3.50 14.42
CA ILE A 164 8.89 4.89 14.51
C ILE A 164 8.23 5.65 13.36
N ASP A 165 7.75 6.87 13.61
CA ASP A 165 7.03 7.71 12.64
C ASP A 165 5.79 7.03 12.02
N ASN A 166 5.11 6.19 12.81
CA ASN A 166 3.89 5.45 12.40
C ASN A 166 4.15 4.46 11.23
N ARG A 167 5.36 3.90 11.13
CA ARG A 167 5.75 3.00 10.03
C ARG A 167 4.95 1.70 9.96
N PHE A 168 4.25 1.27 11.00
CA PHE A 168 3.29 0.16 10.86
C PHE A 168 2.10 0.54 9.99
N TYR A 169 1.56 1.74 10.16
CA TYR A 169 0.49 2.25 9.30
C TYR A 169 0.98 2.42 7.85
N TRP A 170 2.12 3.10 7.66
CA TRP A 170 2.68 3.37 6.33
C TRP A 170 3.18 2.10 5.64
N GLY A 171 3.88 1.23 6.36
CA GLY A 171 4.36 -0.04 5.87
C GLY A 171 3.22 -0.99 5.48
N ARG A 172 2.08 -0.93 6.19
CA ARG A 172 0.89 -1.68 5.84
C ARG A 172 0.17 -1.14 4.62
N ARG A 173 0.12 0.18 4.42
CA ARG A 173 -0.32 0.79 3.15
C ARG A 173 0.55 0.29 1.99
N GLY A 174 1.86 0.22 2.23
CA GLY A 174 2.84 -0.20 1.24
C GLY A 174 3.47 1.00 0.50
N PRO A 175 4.43 0.73 -0.37
CA PRO A 175 5.26 1.75 -1.00
C PRO A 175 4.51 2.50 -2.09
N SER A 176 4.22 3.79 -1.88
CA SER A 176 3.77 4.67 -2.97
C SER A 176 4.89 4.86 -4.00
N VAL A 177 4.53 4.88 -5.28
CA VAL A 177 5.47 4.99 -6.40
C VAL A 177 5.10 6.12 -7.34
N HIS A 178 6.10 6.70 -8.00
CA HIS A 178 5.94 7.93 -8.78
C HIS A 178 6.71 7.86 -10.10
N LEU A 179 6.18 8.54 -11.11
CA LEU A 179 6.85 8.86 -12.37
C LEU A 179 6.94 10.38 -12.49
N THR A 180 8.14 10.95 -12.54
CA THR A 180 8.35 12.36 -12.84
C THR A 180 8.74 12.52 -14.30
N TYR A 181 7.97 13.28 -15.06
CA TYR A 181 8.19 13.49 -16.49
C TYR A 181 9.22 14.61 -16.73
N THR A 182 10.15 14.38 -17.63
CA THR A 182 11.20 15.37 -17.94
C THR A 182 10.64 16.49 -18.80
N LEU A 183 10.61 17.71 -18.26
CA LEU A 183 10.29 18.92 -19.03
C LEU A 183 11.55 19.46 -19.74
N PRO A 184 11.40 20.02 -20.96
CA PRO A 184 12.45 20.84 -21.57
C PRO A 184 12.85 22.01 -20.66
N GLU A 185 14.13 22.36 -20.67
CA GLU A 185 14.63 23.52 -19.94
C GLU A 185 14.33 24.84 -20.66
N ASN A 186 14.42 25.96 -19.93
CA ASN A 186 14.34 27.33 -20.45
C ASN A 186 13.01 27.70 -21.13
N GLN A 187 11.90 27.11 -20.69
CA GLN A 187 10.55 27.41 -21.17
C GLN A 187 9.55 27.48 -20.01
N ASN A 188 8.54 28.35 -20.16
CA ASN A 188 7.43 28.44 -19.23
C ASN A 188 6.30 27.53 -19.72
N PHE A 189 6.06 26.44 -19.01
CA PHE A 189 4.94 25.55 -19.29
C PHE A 189 3.70 26.01 -18.52
N LYS A 190 2.58 26.18 -19.22
CA LYS A 190 1.29 26.47 -18.59
C LYS A 190 0.49 25.20 -18.37
N TRP A 191 0.51 24.28 -19.33
CA TRP A 191 -0.41 23.14 -19.37
C TRP A 191 0.32 21.82 -19.27
N PHE A 192 -0.31 20.85 -18.60
CA PHE A 192 0.07 19.45 -18.65
C PHE A 192 -1.15 18.58 -18.98
N TYR A 193 -0.96 17.67 -19.93
CA TYR A 193 -1.92 16.68 -20.37
C TYR A 193 -1.39 15.28 -20.13
N ASN A 194 -2.24 14.39 -19.62
CA ASN A 194 -1.93 12.98 -19.42
C ASN A 194 -3.20 12.13 -19.57
N GLU A 195 -3.01 10.86 -19.92
CA GLU A 195 -4.08 9.88 -19.97
C GLU A 195 -3.80 8.74 -18.98
N VAL A 196 -4.83 8.36 -18.22
CA VAL A 196 -4.74 7.27 -17.25
C VAL A 196 -5.74 6.17 -17.61
N SER A 197 -5.26 4.93 -17.63
CA SER A 197 -6.07 3.72 -17.64
C SER A 197 -5.71 2.83 -16.47
N VAL A 198 -6.72 2.25 -15.83
CA VAL A 198 -6.54 1.28 -14.75
C VAL A 198 -6.98 -0.09 -15.29
N PRO A 199 -6.10 -1.10 -15.38
CA PRO A 199 -6.49 -2.42 -15.86
C PRO A 199 -7.60 -3.04 -14.99
N VAL A 200 -8.46 -3.85 -15.59
CA VAL A 200 -9.54 -4.53 -14.86
C VAL A 200 -8.97 -5.40 -13.74
N GLY A 201 -9.48 -5.21 -12.52
CA GLY A 201 -9.03 -5.94 -11.33
C GLY A 201 -7.75 -5.37 -10.70
N GLN A 202 -7.25 -4.22 -11.15
CA GLN A 202 -6.10 -3.51 -10.57
C GLN A 202 -6.50 -2.22 -9.83
N ASP A 203 -7.80 -2.07 -9.53
CA ASP A 203 -8.43 -0.94 -8.88
C ASP A 203 -9.01 -1.27 -7.48
N PRO A 204 -8.24 -1.87 -6.56
CA PRO A 204 -8.76 -2.17 -5.23
C PRO A 204 -9.11 -0.88 -4.47
N ILE A 205 -10.08 -0.97 -3.55
CA ILE A 205 -10.44 0.12 -2.66
C ILE A 205 -9.22 0.61 -1.89
N GLY A 206 -9.12 1.93 -1.75
CA GLY A 206 -7.95 2.56 -1.15
C GLY A 206 -6.91 2.99 -2.16
N SER A 207 -7.16 2.87 -3.47
CA SER A 207 -6.19 3.25 -4.49
C SER A 207 -6.38 4.69 -4.95
N TYR A 208 -5.27 5.42 -5.09
CA TYR A 208 -5.22 6.70 -5.78
C TYR A 208 -4.28 6.59 -6.98
N PHE A 209 -4.85 6.69 -8.18
CA PHE A 209 -4.14 6.77 -9.46
C PHE A 209 -4.02 8.25 -9.83
N MET A 210 -2.98 8.90 -9.32
CA MET A 210 -2.75 10.32 -9.56
C MET A 210 -2.16 10.52 -10.96
N ALA A 211 -2.85 11.34 -11.77
CA ALA A 211 -2.54 11.55 -13.18
C ALA A 211 -1.59 12.74 -13.39
N ASN A 212 -1.99 13.92 -12.91
CA ASN A 212 -1.31 15.19 -13.16
C ASN A 212 -0.89 15.85 -11.85
N GLY A 213 0.33 15.59 -11.43
CA GLY A 213 0.96 16.26 -10.31
C GLY A 213 1.75 17.47 -10.76
N PHE A 214 1.94 18.41 -9.85
CA PHE A 214 2.73 19.63 -10.02
C PHE A 214 3.42 19.96 -8.69
N GLY A 215 4.30 20.98 -8.68
CA GLY A 215 5.09 21.31 -7.49
C GLY A 215 4.27 21.53 -6.21
N GLU A 216 3.04 22.01 -6.36
CA GLU A 216 2.18 22.47 -5.28
C GLU A 216 0.89 21.66 -5.14
N GLY A 217 0.75 20.52 -5.81
CA GLY A 217 -0.49 19.74 -5.72
C GLY A 217 -0.59 18.55 -6.65
N TYR A 218 -1.81 18.02 -6.74
CA TYR A 218 -2.10 16.78 -7.45
C TYR A 218 -3.49 16.76 -8.05
N PHE A 219 -3.66 15.97 -9.12
CA PHE A 219 -4.92 15.76 -9.82
C PHE A 219 -5.02 14.31 -10.34
N GLY A 220 -6.09 13.58 -10.02
CA GLY A 220 -6.26 12.20 -10.49
C GLY A 220 -7.55 11.52 -10.05
N ILE A 221 -7.55 10.17 -10.03
CA ILE A 221 -8.73 9.36 -9.72
C ILE A 221 -8.55 8.36 -8.57
N GLN A 222 -9.60 8.24 -7.75
CA GLN A 222 -9.60 7.41 -6.54
C GLN A 222 -10.67 6.31 -6.58
N VAL A 223 -10.39 5.21 -5.88
CA VAL A 223 -11.37 4.19 -5.47
C VAL A 223 -11.62 4.32 -3.98
N ASN A 224 -12.69 5.02 -3.60
CA ASN A 224 -12.94 5.41 -2.21
C ASN A 224 -13.73 4.34 -1.45
N SER A 225 -14.69 3.69 -2.11
CA SER A 225 -15.46 2.57 -1.58
C SER A 225 -16.04 1.73 -2.72
N GLU A 226 -16.81 0.70 -2.39
CA GLU A 226 -17.57 -0.08 -3.38
C GLU A 226 -18.57 0.77 -4.18
N THR A 227 -19.03 1.89 -3.61
CA THR A 227 -20.09 2.74 -4.19
C THR A 227 -19.62 4.14 -4.53
N GLU A 228 -18.37 4.50 -4.26
CA GLU A 228 -17.87 5.84 -4.48
C GLU A 228 -16.47 5.85 -5.09
N ARG A 229 -16.36 6.61 -6.18
CA ARG A 229 -15.13 6.92 -6.89
C ARG A 229 -15.07 8.43 -7.12
N ARG A 230 -13.87 8.98 -7.10
CA ARG A 230 -13.67 10.43 -7.18
C ARG A 230 -12.66 10.82 -8.23
N ILE A 231 -12.90 11.94 -8.90
CA ILE A 231 -11.86 12.75 -9.54
C ILE A 231 -11.43 13.79 -8.51
N LEU A 232 -10.18 13.78 -8.05
CA LEU A 232 -9.69 14.63 -6.96
C LEU A 232 -8.63 15.60 -7.48
N PHE A 233 -8.76 16.88 -7.13
CA PHE A 233 -7.78 17.94 -7.40
C PHE A 233 -7.50 18.74 -6.12
N SER A 234 -6.23 18.81 -5.72
CA SER A 234 -5.80 19.51 -4.51
C SER A 234 -4.57 20.38 -4.75
N VAL A 235 -4.49 21.47 -3.99
CA VAL A 235 -3.37 22.42 -3.98
C VAL A 235 -2.97 22.69 -2.52
N TRP A 236 -1.69 22.48 -2.18
CA TRP A 236 -1.17 22.79 -0.85
C TRP A 236 -1.03 24.31 -0.66
N SER A 237 -1.39 24.77 0.54
CA SER A 237 -1.07 26.13 1.00
C SER A 237 0.46 26.34 1.05
N PRO A 238 0.97 27.57 0.87
CA PRO A 238 2.35 27.90 1.24
C PRO A 238 2.62 27.79 2.74
N PHE A 239 1.58 27.80 3.59
CA PHE A 239 1.70 27.68 5.04
C PHE A 239 1.93 26.23 5.47
N LYS A 240 2.98 26.00 6.26
CA LYS A 240 3.34 24.64 6.72
C LYS A 240 2.58 24.29 7.99
N THR A 241 1.49 23.56 7.84
CA THR A 241 0.73 22.95 8.93
C THR A 241 0.01 21.69 8.45
N ASP A 242 -0.32 20.79 9.36
CA ASP A 242 -1.23 19.66 9.14
C ASP A 242 -2.69 19.99 9.49
N ASN A 243 -2.95 21.18 10.04
CA ASN A 243 -4.30 21.63 10.41
C ASN A 243 -4.71 22.84 9.54
N PRO A 244 -5.64 22.70 8.58
CA PRO A 244 -6.00 23.79 7.67
C PRO A 244 -6.58 25.02 8.40
N ASN A 245 -7.15 24.83 9.60
CA ASN A 245 -7.69 25.93 10.40
C ASN A 245 -6.61 26.88 10.96
N GLU A 246 -5.34 26.46 10.95
CA GLU A 246 -4.20 27.28 11.38
C GLU A 246 -3.66 28.18 10.26
N ILE A 247 -4.09 27.95 9.01
CA ILE A 247 -3.60 28.73 7.87
C ILE A 247 -4.12 30.17 7.97
N PRO A 248 -3.24 31.19 7.99
CA PRO A 248 -3.64 32.58 7.92
C PRO A 248 -4.46 32.87 6.66
N GLU A 249 -5.44 33.76 6.74
CA GLU A 249 -6.38 34.03 5.64
C GLU A 249 -5.67 34.43 4.33
N GLU A 250 -4.55 35.15 4.43
CA GLU A 250 -3.71 35.56 3.30
C GLU A 250 -2.87 34.42 2.67
N GLU A 251 -2.81 33.24 3.30
CA GLU A 251 -2.11 32.05 2.80
C GLU A 251 -3.06 30.89 2.46
N LYS A 252 -4.37 31.07 2.68
CA LYS A 252 -5.37 30.08 2.28
C LYS A 252 -5.50 29.98 0.77
N ILE A 253 -5.75 28.76 0.31
CA ILE A 253 -6.11 28.50 -1.08
C ILE A 253 -7.51 29.09 -1.33
N LYS A 254 -7.64 29.92 -2.36
CA LYS A 254 -8.90 30.58 -2.70
C LYS A 254 -9.55 29.90 -3.90
N LEU A 255 -10.81 29.52 -3.76
CA LEU A 255 -11.61 29.02 -4.88
C LEU A 255 -11.98 30.17 -5.82
N LEU A 256 -11.59 30.07 -7.09
CA LEU A 256 -11.97 31.04 -8.13
C LEU A 256 -13.18 30.55 -8.93
N LYS A 257 -13.18 29.26 -9.30
CA LYS A 257 -14.22 28.64 -10.12
C LYS A 257 -14.30 27.15 -9.80
N LYS A 258 -15.47 26.54 -10.01
CA LYS A 258 -15.64 25.09 -9.98
C LYS A 258 -16.68 24.64 -10.99
N GLY A 259 -16.59 23.40 -11.43
CA GLY A 259 -17.63 22.80 -12.26
C GLY A 259 -18.89 22.48 -11.47
N GLU A 260 -19.92 22.11 -12.22
CA GLU A 260 -21.17 21.57 -11.68
C GLU A 260 -20.88 20.29 -10.87
N ASP A 261 -21.60 20.12 -9.77
CA ASP A 261 -21.49 18.98 -8.82
C ASP A 261 -20.12 18.76 -8.17
N VAL A 262 -19.14 19.63 -8.41
CA VAL A 262 -17.84 19.56 -7.75
C VAL A 262 -17.97 20.03 -6.30
N TYR A 263 -17.57 19.14 -5.39
CA TYR A 263 -17.34 19.48 -4.00
C TYR A 263 -16.03 20.26 -3.86
N THR A 264 -15.99 21.24 -2.96
CA THR A 264 -14.80 22.03 -2.64
C THR A 264 -14.67 22.19 -1.13
N GLY A 265 -13.45 22.07 -0.60
CA GLY A 265 -13.16 22.25 0.81
C GLY A 265 -11.67 22.32 1.08
N GLU A 266 -11.27 22.05 2.32
CA GLU A 266 -9.87 22.06 2.77
C GLU A 266 -9.40 20.65 3.13
N PHE A 267 -8.09 20.43 3.19
CA PHE A 267 -7.47 19.18 3.64
C PHE A 267 -6.28 19.44 4.59
N GLY A 268 -5.87 18.39 5.32
CA GLY A 268 -4.83 18.41 6.35
C GLY A 268 -4.19 17.03 6.58
N ASN A 269 -3.32 16.91 7.59
CA ASN A 269 -2.55 15.71 8.01
C ASN A 269 -1.45 15.24 7.05
N GLU A 270 -1.23 15.95 5.94
CA GLU A 270 -0.20 15.67 4.94
C GLU A 270 0.33 16.99 4.35
N GLY A 271 0.56 17.96 5.23
CA GLY A 271 0.39 19.36 4.88
C GLY A 271 -1.10 19.72 4.79
N SER A 272 -1.40 20.98 4.47
CA SER A 272 -2.77 21.49 4.40
C SER A 272 -2.99 22.38 3.19
N GLY A 273 -4.23 22.46 2.71
CA GLY A 273 -4.56 23.24 1.53
C GLY A 273 -6.01 23.13 1.10
N GLY A 274 -6.28 23.53 -0.14
CA GLY A 274 -7.60 23.44 -0.77
C GLY A 274 -7.73 22.17 -1.58
N GLN A 275 -8.89 21.51 -1.51
CA GLN A 275 -9.22 20.35 -2.32
C GLN A 275 -10.58 20.50 -2.99
N SER A 276 -10.73 19.78 -4.09
CA SER A 276 -11.99 19.64 -4.81
C SER A 276 -12.14 18.23 -5.34
N PHE A 277 -13.37 17.72 -5.39
CA PHE A 277 -13.61 16.45 -6.06
C PHE A 277 -14.98 16.38 -6.73
N LEU A 278 -15.02 15.65 -7.85
CA LEU A 278 -16.23 15.20 -8.49
C LEU A 278 -16.45 13.73 -8.13
N LYS A 279 -17.64 13.37 -7.63
CA LYS A 279 -18.03 11.96 -7.54
C LYS A 279 -18.35 11.47 -8.94
N TYR A 280 -17.54 10.57 -9.46
CA TYR A 280 -17.65 10.11 -10.84
C TYR A 280 -17.35 8.61 -10.88
N PRO A 281 -18.30 7.77 -11.36
CA PRO A 281 -18.19 6.31 -11.33
C PRO A 281 -17.31 5.79 -12.46
N TRP A 282 -16.05 6.23 -12.52
CA TRP A 282 -15.09 5.77 -13.51
C TRP A 282 -14.88 4.25 -13.43
N LYS A 283 -14.57 3.63 -14.57
CA LYS A 283 -14.49 2.18 -14.72
C LYS A 283 -13.07 1.76 -15.06
N ALA A 284 -12.60 0.67 -14.47
CA ALA A 284 -11.37 0.02 -14.93
C ALA A 284 -11.53 -0.47 -16.38
N GLY A 285 -10.44 -0.48 -17.13
CA GLY A 285 -10.41 -0.78 -18.57
C GLY A 285 -10.73 0.41 -19.48
N GLN A 286 -11.15 1.55 -18.93
CA GLN A 286 -11.36 2.81 -19.66
C GLN A 286 -10.16 3.74 -19.51
N THR A 287 -9.85 4.48 -20.57
CA THR A 287 -8.87 5.59 -20.52
C THR A 287 -9.58 6.91 -20.26
N TYR A 288 -9.06 7.67 -19.29
CA TYR A 288 -9.50 9.01 -18.92
C TYR A 288 -8.41 10.04 -19.19
N ARG A 289 -8.80 11.27 -19.51
CA ARG A 289 -7.86 12.35 -19.87
C ARG A 289 -7.90 13.46 -18.83
N PHE A 290 -6.72 13.93 -18.46
CA PHE A 290 -6.51 14.97 -17.46
C PHE A 290 -5.74 16.11 -18.10
N LEU A 291 -6.24 17.32 -17.90
CA LEU A 291 -5.60 18.55 -18.33
C LEU A 291 -5.61 19.51 -17.15
N ASN A 292 -4.47 20.09 -16.80
CA ASN A 292 -4.43 21.16 -15.80
C ASN A 292 -3.45 22.26 -16.19
N SER A 293 -3.81 23.50 -15.82
CA SER A 293 -2.97 24.67 -15.99
C SER A 293 -2.36 25.13 -14.67
N VAL A 294 -1.18 25.73 -14.76
CA VAL A 294 -0.50 26.49 -13.71
C VAL A 294 -0.02 27.78 -14.32
N GLU A 295 -0.50 28.92 -13.83
CA GLU A 295 -0.09 30.23 -14.35
C GLU A 295 0.02 31.28 -13.24
N PRO A 296 1.09 32.10 -13.23
CA PRO A 296 1.19 33.23 -12.32
C PRO A 296 0.18 34.32 -12.70
N ASP A 297 -0.39 34.99 -11.69
CA ASP A 297 -1.37 36.06 -11.91
C ASP A 297 -0.75 37.46 -12.08
N GLY A 298 0.58 37.57 -11.99
CA GLY A 298 1.33 38.82 -12.04
C GLY A 298 1.25 39.67 -10.76
N ASN A 299 0.56 39.20 -9.72
CA ASN A 299 0.33 39.88 -8.44
C ASN A 299 0.89 39.09 -7.25
N GLY A 300 1.83 38.16 -7.49
CA GLY A 300 2.45 37.32 -6.47
C GLY A 300 1.64 36.09 -6.06
N ASN A 301 0.64 35.71 -6.87
CA ASN A 301 -0.12 34.47 -6.70
C ASN A 301 -0.02 33.60 -7.97
N THR A 302 -0.39 32.33 -7.83
CA THR A 302 -0.45 31.39 -8.96
C THR A 302 -1.82 30.73 -8.99
N ILE A 303 -2.40 30.61 -10.18
CA ILE A 303 -3.69 30.00 -10.44
C ILE A 303 -3.48 28.59 -10.98
N TYR A 304 -4.21 27.64 -10.41
CA TYR A 304 -4.19 26.22 -10.77
C TYR A 304 -5.59 25.82 -11.21
N THR A 305 -5.76 25.37 -12.45
CA THR A 305 -7.08 24.97 -12.96
C THR A 305 -7.05 23.55 -13.51
N ALA A 306 -8.00 22.71 -13.10
CA ALA A 306 -8.04 21.30 -13.46
C ALA A 306 -9.30 20.95 -14.27
N TYR A 307 -9.10 20.23 -15.37
CA TYR A 307 -10.14 19.76 -16.29
C TYR A 307 -10.05 18.24 -16.46
N PHE A 308 -11.19 17.58 -16.36
CA PHE A 308 -11.33 16.14 -16.56
C PHE A 308 -12.16 15.89 -17.82
N TYR A 309 -11.67 15.04 -18.73
CA TYR A 309 -12.46 14.67 -19.91
C TYR A 309 -13.31 13.44 -19.60
N ASP A 310 -14.63 13.61 -19.67
CA ASP A 310 -15.58 12.50 -19.55
C ASP A 310 -15.74 11.82 -20.92
N PRO A 311 -15.27 10.57 -21.10
CA PRO A 311 -15.38 9.86 -22.37
C PRO A 311 -16.83 9.46 -22.71
N GLU A 312 -17.74 9.38 -21.73
CA GLU A 312 -19.15 9.04 -21.98
C GLU A 312 -19.92 10.25 -22.53
N VAL A 313 -19.61 11.46 -22.04
CA VAL A 313 -20.22 12.72 -22.50
C VAL A 313 -19.48 13.33 -23.70
N GLY A 314 -18.18 13.07 -23.82
CA GLY A 314 -17.34 13.59 -24.89
C GLY A 314 -16.89 15.05 -24.68
N ASN A 315 -16.94 15.56 -23.45
CA ASN A 315 -16.60 16.94 -23.12
C ASN A 315 -15.65 17.05 -21.91
N TRP A 316 -14.94 18.18 -21.83
CA TRP A 316 -14.19 18.57 -20.65
C TRP A 316 -15.11 19.09 -19.55
N ILE A 317 -14.85 18.68 -18.32
CA ILE A 317 -15.53 19.11 -17.10
C ILE A 317 -14.50 19.89 -16.27
N LEU A 318 -14.84 21.12 -15.88
CA LEU A 318 -14.05 21.86 -14.90
C LEU A 318 -14.16 21.16 -13.55
N ILE A 319 -13.04 20.85 -12.92
CA ILE A 319 -13.02 20.40 -11.53
C ILE A 319 -13.00 21.65 -10.64
N ALA A 320 -11.86 22.31 -10.55
CA ALA A 320 -11.78 23.62 -9.90
C ALA A 320 -10.67 24.48 -10.48
N SER A 321 -10.77 25.78 -10.22
CA SER A 321 -9.71 26.76 -10.35
C SER A 321 -9.41 27.33 -8.97
N PHE A 322 -8.19 27.17 -8.51
CA PHE A 322 -7.69 27.61 -7.22
C PHE A 322 -6.59 28.65 -7.37
N LEU A 323 -6.61 29.70 -6.56
CA LEU A 323 -5.51 30.64 -6.39
C LEU A 323 -4.72 30.24 -5.14
N ARG A 324 -3.40 30.05 -5.33
CA ARG A 324 -2.42 29.86 -4.26
C ARG A 324 -1.69 31.18 -4.01
N PRO A 325 -1.84 31.79 -2.82
CA PRO A 325 -1.13 33.02 -2.49
C PRO A 325 0.38 32.83 -2.37
N LYS A 326 1.14 33.94 -2.36
CA LYS A 326 2.59 33.97 -2.10
C LYS A 326 3.38 32.98 -2.96
N THR A 327 2.97 32.85 -4.22
CA THR A 327 3.51 31.89 -5.17
C THR A 327 3.57 32.54 -6.54
N ASP A 328 4.70 32.44 -7.22
CA ASP A 328 4.88 32.96 -8.58
C ASP A 328 5.58 31.90 -9.41
N THR A 329 4.80 31.02 -10.04
CA THR A 329 5.36 29.91 -10.81
C THR A 329 4.50 29.51 -12.00
N TRP A 330 5.20 29.03 -13.03
CA TRP A 330 4.64 28.21 -14.10
C TRP A 330 4.64 26.73 -13.70
N TYR A 331 4.06 25.88 -14.54
CA TYR A 331 4.01 24.44 -14.33
C TYR A 331 5.41 23.86 -14.13
N LYS A 332 5.62 23.20 -13.00
CA LYS A 332 6.86 22.48 -12.68
C LYS A 332 6.57 21.08 -12.17
N SER A 333 7.54 20.19 -12.34
CA SER A 333 7.52 18.81 -11.83
C SER A 333 6.27 18.02 -12.22
N PRO A 334 5.91 17.93 -13.52
CA PRO A 334 4.81 17.07 -13.95
C PRO A 334 5.12 15.63 -13.54
N HIS A 335 4.19 15.02 -12.81
CA HIS A 335 4.38 13.67 -12.32
C HIS A 335 3.06 12.92 -12.20
N SER A 336 3.16 11.61 -12.07
CA SER A 336 2.06 10.73 -11.68
C SER A 336 2.49 9.89 -10.49
N PHE A 337 1.53 9.41 -9.70
CA PHE A 337 1.81 8.44 -8.64
C PHE A 337 0.70 7.42 -8.48
N LEU A 338 1.05 6.32 -7.83
CA LEU A 338 0.15 5.26 -7.42
C LEU A 338 0.31 5.03 -5.93
N GLU A 339 -0.78 5.21 -5.20
CA GLU A 339 -0.82 5.15 -3.75
C GLU A 339 -1.90 4.19 -3.27
N ASN A 340 -1.62 3.54 -2.13
CA ASN A 340 -2.64 2.95 -1.28
C ASN A 340 -2.86 3.84 -0.04
N PHE A 341 -4.09 4.28 0.22
CA PHE A 341 -4.47 5.03 1.42
C PHE A 341 -5.21 4.19 2.47
N VAL A 342 -5.39 2.88 2.23
CA VAL A 342 -6.05 1.94 3.17
C VAL A 342 -5.04 0.86 3.60
N PRO A 343 -4.53 0.88 4.85
CA PRO A 343 -3.55 -0.09 5.34
C PRO A 343 -3.99 -1.56 5.17
N GLN A 344 -5.29 -1.82 5.27
CA GLN A 344 -5.85 -3.16 5.17
C GLN A 344 -5.75 -3.78 3.77
N SER A 345 -5.58 -2.98 2.71
CA SER A 345 -5.48 -3.47 1.33
C SER A 345 -4.05 -3.51 0.78
N GLY A 346 -3.03 -3.38 1.64
CA GLY A 346 -1.63 -3.42 1.21
C GLY A 346 -1.16 -4.78 0.69
N ASN A 347 -1.86 -5.86 1.03
CA ASN A 347 -1.69 -7.20 0.47
C ASN A 347 -2.37 -7.39 -0.89
N ILE A 348 -3.03 -6.37 -1.41
CA ILE A 348 -3.69 -6.39 -2.72
C ILE A 348 -2.86 -5.54 -3.67
N GLN A 349 -2.58 -6.11 -4.83
CA GLN A 349 -1.87 -5.44 -5.91
C GLN A 349 -2.76 -4.40 -6.59
N ARG A 350 -2.16 -3.27 -6.96
CA ARG A 350 -2.78 -2.24 -7.81
C ARG A 350 -1.80 -1.82 -8.90
N MET A 351 -2.34 -1.36 -10.03
CA MET A 351 -1.55 -0.95 -11.19
C MET A 351 -2.28 0.13 -11.98
N GLY A 352 -1.55 1.17 -12.37
CA GLY A 352 -2.03 2.23 -13.25
C GLY A 352 -1.14 2.33 -14.49
N GLU A 353 -1.74 2.69 -15.61
CA GLU A 353 -1.07 2.92 -16.88
C GLU A 353 -1.22 4.38 -17.28
N TYR A 354 -0.13 4.99 -17.73
CA TYR A 354 -0.04 6.42 -18.00
C TYR A 354 0.50 6.63 -19.42
N GLN A 355 -0.23 7.33 -20.26
CA GLN A 355 0.12 7.49 -21.67
C GLN A 355 -0.11 8.90 -22.20
N ASN A 356 0.47 9.17 -23.36
CA ASN A 356 0.25 10.39 -24.12
C ASN A 356 0.53 11.67 -23.31
N GLN A 357 1.67 11.74 -22.62
CA GLN A 357 2.04 12.93 -21.85
C GLN A 357 2.45 14.08 -22.79
N TRP A 358 1.86 15.24 -22.58
CA TRP A 358 2.21 16.47 -23.30
C TRP A 358 2.23 17.66 -22.34
N ALA A 359 3.18 18.58 -22.55
CA ALA A 359 3.17 19.88 -21.90
C ALA A 359 3.02 20.97 -22.97
N ALA A 360 2.24 22.01 -22.68
CA ALA A 360 2.18 23.18 -23.56
C ALA A 360 2.66 24.44 -22.84
N ASP A 361 3.40 25.25 -23.58
CA ASP A 361 3.84 26.56 -23.12
C ASP A 361 2.67 27.55 -22.96
N GLU A 362 2.97 28.75 -22.50
CA GLU A 362 1.99 29.83 -22.34
C GLU A 362 1.31 30.28 -23.65
N PHE A 363 1.88 29.92 -24.80
CA PHE A 363 1.35 30.20 -26.14
C PHE A 363 0.56 29.01 -26.73
N GLY A 364 0.48 27.88 -26.02
CA GLY A 364 -0.20 26.67 -26.48
C GLY A 364 0.64 25.77 -27.39
N ASN A 365 1.96 25.96 -27.46
CA ASN A 365 2.84 25.08 -28.22
C ASN A 365 3.12 23.80 -27.44
N TRP A 366 2.67 22.67 -28.00
CA TRP A 366 2.78 21.35 -27.38
C TRP A 366 4.17 20.72 -27.55
N VAL A 367 4.68 20.11 -26.49
CA VAL A 367 5.86 19.24 -26.46
C VAL A 367 5.50 17.89 -25.85
N GLU A 368 5.80 16.81 -26.58
CA GLU A 368 5.55 15.45 -26.10
C GLU A 368 6.60 15.06 -25.04
N LEU A 369 6.15 14.52 -23.91
CA LEU A 369 7.04 14.04 -22.86
C LEU A 369 7.17 12.50 -22.97
N THR A 370 8.36 12.03 -23.31
CA THR A 370 8.63 10.60 -23.57
C THR A 370 9.57 9.95 -22.56
N GLU A 371 10.11 10.73 -21.62
CA GLU A 371 11.01 10.28 -20.56
C GLU A 371 10.37 10.48 -19.18
N ALA A 372 10.50 9.48 -18.31
CA ALA A 372 10.06 9.56 -16.92
C ALA A 372 11.08 8.94 -15.96
N LYS A 373 11.32 9.61 -14.84
CA LYS A 373 12.10 9.09 -13.70
C LYS A 373 11.18 8.37 -12.72
N PHE A 374 11.49 7.12 -12.42
CA PHE A 374 10.78 6.32 -11.42
C PHE A 374 11.33 6.56 -10.01
N THR A 375 10.44 6.75 -9.03
CA THR A 375 10.82 6.83 -7.61
C THR A 375 9.81 6.12 -6.71
N GLY A 376 10.22 5.76 -5.49
CA GLY A 376 9.34 5.25 -4.43
C GLY A 376 9.31 6.20 -3.24
N ASP A 377 8.46 5.96 -2.25
CA ASP A 377 8.39 6.71 -0.98
C ASP A 377 9.46 6.27 0.06
N ASP A 378 9.31 6.68 1.33
CA ASP A 378 10.19 6.27 2.43
C ASP A 378 10.16 4.75 2.67
N ILE A 379 8.98 4.12 2.57
CA ILE A 379 8.80 2.68 2.79
C ILE A 379 9.57 1.87 1.74
N ALA A 380 9.53 2.30 0.47
CA ALA A 380 10.32 1.72 -0.61
C ALA A 380 11.83 1.92 -0.38
N ARG A 381 12.26 3.15 -0.09
CA ARG A 381 13.69 3.50 0.05
C ARG A 381 14.37 2.81 1.23
N ARG A 382 13.64 2.56 2.33
CA ARG A 382 14.15 1.80 3.48
C ARG A 382 14.25 0.30 3.20
N GLY A 383 13.62 -0.18 2.12
CA GLY A 383 13.47 -1.60 1.86
C GLY A 383 12.60 -2.30 2.90
N TYR A 384 11.60 -1.62 3.47
CA TYR A 384 10.62 -2.27 4.37
C TYR A 384 9.63 -3.08 3.56
N ARG A 385 9.27 -2.56 2.38
CA ARG A 385 8.47 -3.24 1.36
C ARG A 385 9.16 -3.12 0.02
N MET A 386 9.17 -4.22 -0.72
CA MET A 386 9.89 -4.42 -1.98
C MET A 386 8.95 -4.78 -3.14
N ASP A 387 7.63 -4.66 -2.94
CA ASP A 387 6.60 -4.90 -3.94
C ASP A 387 6.15 -3.58 -4.56
N TYR A 388 7.10 -2.95 -5.25
CA TYR A 388 6.94 -1.73 -6.02
C TYR A 388 7.59 -1.88 -7.40
N ALA A 389 6.94 -1.37 -8.43
CA ALA A 389 7.48 -1.36 -9.79
C ALA A 389 6.92 -0.18 -10.58
N GLY A 390 7.65 0.18 -11.61
CA GLY A 390 7.25 1.17 -12.60
C GLY A 390 8.19 1.15 -13.78
N GLY A 391 7.78 1.75 -14.88
CA GLY A 391 8.60 1.85 -16.08
C GLY A 391 7.76 2.03 -17.33
N SER A 392 8.28 1.57 -18.46
CA SER A 392 7.61 1.64 -19.75
C SER A 392 7.41 0.26 -20.38
N GLY A 393 6.34 0.10 -21.16
CA GLY A 393 5.99 -1.12 -21.87
C GLY A 393 4.75 -0.90 -22.74
N LEU A 394 4.64 -1.57 -23.89
CA LEU A 394 3.50 -1.45 -24.80
C LEU A 394 3.16 0.00 -25.19
N GLY A 395 4.17 0.87 -25.37
CA GLY A 395 3.99 2.26 -25.78
C GLY A 395 3.54 3.23 -24.68
N LYS A 396 3.41 2.76 -23.44
CA LYS A 396 2.95 3.54 -22.26
C LYS A 396 3.92 3.42 -21.10
N PHE A 397 3.73 4.27 -20.09
CA PHE A 397 4.31 4.09 -18.78
C PHE A 397 3.35 3.31 -17.86
N TYR A 398 3.88 2.73 -16.78
CA TYR A 398 3.08 2.10 -15.74
C TYR A 398 3.68 2.31 -14.35
N LEU A 399 2.80 2.22 -13.35
CA LEU A 399 3.14 2.11 -11.93
C LEU A 399 2.41 0.92 -11.33
N LYS A 400 3.03 0.24 -10.39
CA LYS A 400 2.51 -0.96 -9.74
C LYS A 400 3.02 -1.05 -8.30
N ASN A 401 2.15 -1.31 -7.34
CA ASN A 401 2.56 -1.58 -5.96
C ASN A 401 1.59 -2.52 -5.23
N GLY A 402 2.01 -2.98 -4.04
CA GLY A 402 1.21 -3.87 -3.20
C GLY A 402 1.17 -5.30 -3.73
N GLY A 403 0.56 -6.20 -2.96
CA GLY A 403 0.39 -7.59 -3.36
C GLY A 403 1.63 -8.47 -3.23
N PHE A 404 2.71 -7.97 -2.64
CA PHE A 404 3.88 -8.78 -2.26
C PHE A 404 4.52 -9.54 -3.43
N PHE A 405 4.55 -8.94 -4.62
CA PHE A 405 5.27 -9.50 -5.76
C PHE A 405 6.79 -9.37 -5.62
N ASN A 406 7.53 -10.24 -6.31
CA ASN A 406 8.96 -10.42 -6.07
C ASN A 406 9.89 -9.42 -6.77
N VAL A 407 9.53 -9.01 -7.98
CA VAL A 407 10.41 -8.25 -8.87
C VAL A 407 10.06 -6.77 -8.79
N ASN A 408 11.00 -5.96 -8.29
CA ASN A 408 10.87 -4.51 -8.20
C ASN A 408 11.70 -3.78 -9.26
N THR A 409 11.31 -2.54 -9.54
CA THR A 409 12.11 -1.62 -10.38
C THR A 409 13.14 -0.88 -9.51
N PRO A 410 14.40 -0.72 -9.94
CA PRO A 410 15.37 0.12 -9.24
C PRO A 410 14.87 1.55 -9.06
N ILE A 411 14.93 2.09 -7.83
CA ILE A 411 14.54 3.48 -7.56
C ILE A 411 15.53 4.43 -8.26
N ASN A 412 15.02 5.53 -8.82
CA ASN A 412 15.73 6.53 -9.64
C ASN A 412 16.10 6.07 -11.05
N SER A 413 15.55 4.96 -11.55
CA SER A 413 15.70 4.57 -12.95
C SER A 413 14.98 5.55 -13.88
N ILE A 414 15.55 5.74 -15.07
CA ILE A 414 14.95 6.49 -16.16
C ILE A 414 14.30 5.52 -17.14
N HIS A 415 13.08 5.83 -17.57
CA HIS A 415 12.32 5.03 -18.53
C HIS A 415 11.87 5.90 -19.69
N ASN A 416 11.87 5.29 -20.87
CA ASN A 416 11.46 5.94 -22.11
C ASN A 416 10.31 5.19 -22.76
N ARG A 417 9.36 5.92 -23.35
CA ARG A 417 8.34 5.36 -24.26
C ARG A 417 8.55 5.92 -25.67
N PRO A 418 8.11 5.21 -26.72
CA PRO A 418 8.07 5.77 -28.07
C PRO A 418 7.21 7.06 -28.13
N SER A 419 7.65 8.02 -28.94
CA SER A 419 6.84 9.19 -29.30
C SER A 419 5.65 8.75 -30.16
N GLN A 420 4.48 9.34 -29.88
CA GLN A 420 3.26 9.15 -30.66
C GLN A 420 3.05 10.31 -31.66
N GLY A 421 3.65 11.47 -31.41
CA GLY A 421 3.63 12.63 -32.32
C GLY A 421 2.25 13.28 -32.54
N THR A 422 1.22 12.82 -31.84
CA THR A 422 -0.14 13.36 -31.94
C THR A 422 -0.48 14.12 -30.66
N ALA A 423 -0.38 15.45 -30.72
CA ALA A 423 -0.75 16.33 -29.62
C ALA A 423 -2.27 16.24 -29.31
N PRO A 424 -2.68 16.45 -28.06
CA PRO A 424 -4.10 16.54 -27.72
C PRO A 424 -4.75 17.73 -28.45
N SER A 425 -5.92 17.50 -29.03
CA SER A 425 -6.73 18.56 -29.64
C SER A 425 -7.61 19.21 -28.56
N ILE A 426 -7.21 20.40 -28.12
CA ILE A 426 -7.94 21.20 -27.13
C ILE A 426 -8.51 22.44 -27.80
N ASP A 427 -9.83 22.59 -27.72
CA ASP A 427 -10.52 23.82 -28.09
C ASP A 427 -10.56 24.72 -26.85
N TRP A 428 -9.55 25.59 -26.71
CA TRP A 428 -9.33 26.41 -25.52
C TRP A 428 -10.52 27.32 -25.20
N ASP A 429 -11.20 27.81 -26.24
CA ASP A 429 -12.37 28.69 -26.10
C ASP A 429 -13.62 27.95 -25.59
N LYS A 430 -13.61 26.61 -25.64
CA LYS A 430 -14.69 25.75 -25.15
C LYS A 430 -14.39 25.10 -23.80
N LEU A 431 -13.24 25.37 -23.18
CA LEU A 431 -13.00 24.91 -21.82
C LEU A 431 -13.99 25.61 -20.86
N PRO A 432 -14.70 24.86 -20.00
CA PRO A 432 -15.86 25.34 -19.27
C PRO A 432 -15.61 26.41 -18.21
#